data_AF-A0A2M8VII4-F1
#
_entry.id   AF-A0A2M8VII4-F1
#
_cell.length_a   1.000
_cell.length_b   1.000
_cell.length_c   1.000
_cell.angle_alpha   90.00
_cell.angle_beta   90.00
_cell.angle_gamma   90.00
#
_symmetry.space_group_name_H-M   'P 1'
#
loop_
_entity.id
_entity.type
_entity.pdbx_description
1 polymer ?
#
loop_
_entity_poly.entity_id
_entity_poly.type
_entity_poly.pdbx_seq_one_letter_code
_entity_poly.pdbx_strand_id
1 'polypeptide(L)' 'MLNYLKQLIFPSTYSFSIVEVNNEGNFITVEDRVLGYKKDVGWGSKKLKHSKIIGEYEVLFTYVDGSSKIVKFLY' A
#
# COMPACT_ATOMS: atom_id res chain seq x y z
N MET A 1 -22.72 2.04 -16.87
CA MET A 1 -21.86 0.84 -16.97
C MET A 1 -20.42 1.14 -17.43
N LEU A 2 -20.16 2.17 -18.23
CA LEU A 2 -18.81 2.47 -18.75
C LEU A 2 -17.74 2.85 -17.69
N ASN A 3 -18.15 3.37 -16.53
CA ASN A 3 -17.20 3.84 -15.49
C ASN A 3 -16.51 2.70 -14.73
N TYR A 4 -17.15 1.54 -14.57
CA TYR A 4 -16.56 0.39 -13.87
C TYR A 4 -15.38 -0.21 -14.64
N LEU A 5 -15.45 -0.24 -15.97
CA LEU A 5 -14.37 -0.75 -16.81
C LEU A 5 -13.14 0.18 -16.81
N LYS A 6 -13.33 1.50 -16.67
CA LYS A 6 -12.20 2.45 -16.58
C LYS A 6 -11.43 2.33 -15.26
N GLN A 7 -12.12 2.08 -14.14
CA GLN A 7 -11.48 1.82 -12.85
C GLN A 7 -10.66 0.51 -12.82
N LEU A 8 -11.00 -0.45 -13.68
CA LEU A 8 -10.32 -1.73 -13.77
C LEU A 8 -8.98 -1.65 -14.52
N ILE A 9 -8.80 -0.64 -15.37
CA ILE A 9 -7.60 -0.47 -16.21
C ILE A 9 -6.62 0.55 -15.59
N PHE A 10 -7.13 1.51 -14.82
CA PHE A 10 -6.33 2.53 -14.10
C PHE A 10 -6.86 2.69 -12.67
N PRO A 11 -6.47 1.81 -11.74
CA PRO A 11 -6.96 1.86 -10.38
C PRO A 11 -6.38 3.09 -9.69
N SER A 12 -7.20 4.12 -9.52
CA SER A 12 -6.83 5.34 -8.78
C SER A 12 -6.26 4.98 -7.40
N THR A 13 -5.38 5.82 -6.84
CA THR A 13 -4.84 5.64 -5.48
C THR A 13 -5.92 5.43 -4.40
N TYR A 14 -7.13 5.93 -4.62
CA TYR A 14 -8.31 5.72 -3.76
C TYR A 14 -8.83 4.27 -3.74
N SER A 15 -8.47 3.46 -4.74
CA SER A 15 -8.82 2.05 -4.82
C SER A 15 -8.03 1.20 -3.83
N PHE A 16 -6.92 1.73 -3.29
CA PHE A 16 -6.07 1.04 -2.34
C PHE A 16 -6.30 1.56 -0.94
N SER A 17 -6.34 0.66 0.04
CA SER A 17 -6.37 1.04 1.45
C SER A 17 -5.47 0.17 2.29
N ILE A 18 -4.79 0.78 3.26
CA ILE A 18 -4.08 0.06 4.31
C ILE A 18 -5.15 -0.44 5.30
N VAL A 19 -5.32 -1.75 5.39
CA VAL A 19 -6.34 -2.37 6.25
C VAL A 19 -5.77 -2.84 7.58
N GLU A 20 -4.47 -3.13 7.62
CA GLU A 20 -3.78 -3.59 8.83
C GLU A 20 -2.34 -3.08 8.86
N VAL A 21 -1.85 -2.83 10.07
CA VAL A 21 -0.44 -2.50 10.36
C VAL A 21 0.06 -3.42 11.46
N ASN A 22 0.91 -4.39 11.11
CA ASN A 22 1.48 -5.32 12.06
C ASN A 22 2.94 -4.93 12.38
N ASN A 23 3.11 -4.32 13.55
CA ASN A 23 4.42 -3.85 14.01
C ASN A 23 5.36 -4.98 14.46
N GLU A 24 4.83 -6.12 14.88
CA GLU A 24 5.64 -7.27 15.31
C GLU A 24 6.23 -8.00 14.10
N GLY A 25 5.41 -8.18 13.06
CA GLY A 25 5.80 -8.79 11.79
C GLY A 25 6.49 -7.83 10.81
N ASN A 26 6.51 -6.53 11.11
CA ASN A 26 7.07 -5.47 10.26
C ASN A 26 6.43 -5.38 8.85
N PHE A 27 5.12 -5.56 8.76
CA PHE A 27 4.38 -5.46 7.49
C PHE A 27 3.05 -4.72 7.66
N ILE A 28 2.63 -4.06 6.58
CA ILE A 28 1.24 -3.58 6.45
C ILE A 28 0.49 -4.50 5.49
N THR A 29 -0.81 -4.63 5.67
CA THR A 29 -1.67 -5.26 4.68
C THR A 29 -2.37 -4.17 3.88
N VAL A 30 -2.20 -4.21 2.56
CA VAL A 30 -2.86 -3.31 1.62
C VAL A 30 -3.94 -4.09 0.88
N GLU A 31 -5.13 -3.50 0.76
CA GLU A 31 -6.25 -4.03 0.00
C GLU A 31 -6.46 -3.20 -1.27
N ASP A 32 -6.52 -3.87 -2.41
CA ASP A 32 -7.11 -3.37 -3.64
C ASP A 32 -8.62 -3.62 -3.59
N ARG A 33 -9.40 -2.56 -3.36
CA ARG A 33 -10.86 -2.62 -3.21
C ARG A 33 -11.57 -2.92 -4.52
N VAL A 34 -10.93 -2.70 -5.66
CA VAL A 34 -11.52 -2.97 -6.98
C VAL A 34 -11.43 -4.45 -7.29
N LEU A 35 -10.29 -5.07 -6.98
CA LEU A 35 -10.06 -6.50 -7.23
C LEU A 35 -10.41 -7.40 -6.03
N GLY A 36 -10.64 -6.81 -4.85
CA GLY A 36 -10.82 -7.55 -3.59
C GLY A 36 -9.54 -8.28 -3.15
N TYR A 37 -8.38 -7.82 -3.61
CA TYR A 37 -7.09 -8.47 -3.38
C TYR A 37 -6.37 -7.84 -2.18
N LYS A 38 -5.81 -8.68 -1.31
CA LYS A 38 -5.02 -8.25 -0.15
C LYS A 38 -3.58 -8.71 -0.28
N LYS A 39 -2.65 -7.85 0.11
CA LYS A 39 -1.22 -8.17 0.11
C LYS A 39 -0.49 -7.57 1.28
N ASP A 40 0.37 -8.39 1.87
CA ASP A 40 1.30 -7.95 2.90
C ASP A 40 2.54 -7.33 2.28
N VAL A 41 2.87 -6.13 2.74
CA VAL A 41 4.01 -5.33 2.28
C VAL A 41 4.91 -5.05 3.47
N GLY A 42 6.05 -5.74 3.49
CA GLY A 42 7.06 -5.58 4.53
C GLY A 42 7.83 -4.27 4.39
N TRP A 43 8.02 -3.56 5.50
CA TRP A 43 8.85 -2.35 5.55
C TRP A 43 10.27 -2.60 6.06
N GLY A 44 10.61 -3.83 6.47
CA GLY A 44 11.95 -4.23 6.91
C GLY A 44 12.21 -4.00 8.40
N SER A 45 13.50 -3.95 8.79
CA SER A 45 13.93 -3.95 10.20
C SER A 45 13.85 -2.60 10.91
N LYS A 46 13.53 -1.52 10.19
CA LYS A 46 13.44 -0.17 10.77
C LYS A 46 12.08 0.05 11.40
N LYS A 47 12.06 0.80 12.51
CA LYS A 47 10.82 1.18 13.18
C LYS A 47 10.01 2.15 12.31
N LEU A 48 8.83 1.71 11.91
CA LEU A 48 7.92 2.49 11.08
C LEU A 48 7.33 3.65 11.92
N LYS A 49 7.29 4.84 11.32
CA LYS A 49 6.60 6.02 11.87
C LYS A 49 5.25 6.22 11.19
N HIS A 50 5.22 6.11 9.87
CA HIS A 50 4.02 6.33 9.07
C HIS A 50 4.10 5.55 7.75
N SER A 51 2.96 5.07 7.27
CA SER A 51 2.80 4.47 5.94
C SER A 51 1.71 5.21 5.17
N LYS A 52 1.94 5.42 3.87
CA LYS A 52 1.00 6.11 2.99
C LYS A 52 1.02 5.51 1.60
N ILE A 53 -0.16 5.27 1.02
CA ILE A 53 -0.29 4.92 -0.39
C ILE A 53 -0.08 6.19 -1.20
N ILE A 54 0.89 6.18 -2.11
CA ILE A 54 1.29 7.35 -2.90
C ILE A 54 1.03 7.18 -4.40
N GLY A 55 0.80 5.96 -4.86
CA GLY A 55 0.60 5.63 -6.26
C GLY A 55 -0.13 4.29 -6.41
N GLU A 56 -0.38 3.90 -7.66
CA GLU A 56 -0.91 2.58 -7.95
C GLU A 56 0.11 1.53 -7.51
N TYR A 57 -0.32 0.61 -6.64
CA TYR A 57 0.54 -0.44 -6.10
C TYR A 57 1.82 0.05 -5.40
N GLU A 58 1.84 1.30 -4.93
CA GLU A 58 2.99 1.93 -4.29
C GLU A 58 2.66 2.43 -2.88
N VAL A 59 3.48 2.00 -1.91
CA VAL A 59 3.45 2.52 -0.54
C VAL A 59 4.75 3.21 -0.19
N LEU A 60 4.63 4.40 0.37
CA LEU A 60 5.69 5.11 1.06
C LEU A 60 5.70 4.71 2.53
N PHE A 61 6.82 4.18 2.98
CA PHE A 61 7.14 4.01 4.40
C PHE A 61 8.05 5.14 4.84
N THR A 62 7.68 5.80 5.94
CA THR A 62 8.51 6.79 6.63
C THR A 62 8.86 6.24 7.99
N TYR A 63 10.15 6.25 8.32
CA TYR A 63 10.68 5.67 9.55
C TYR A 63 10.92 6.74 10.62
N VAL A 64 11.14 6.29 11.85
CA VAL A 64 11.38 7.20 13.00
C VAL A 64 12.69 7.99 12.84
N ASP A 65 13.68 7.42 12.15
CA ASP A 65 14.98 8.06 11.87
C ASP A 65 14.90 9.18 10.79
N GLY A 66 13.71 9.43 10.23
CA GLY A 66 13.49 10.43 9.18
C GLY A 66 13.76 9.92 7.77
N SER A 67 14.26 8.68 7.61
CA SER A 67 14.39 8.07 6.29
C SER A 67 13.04 7.61 5.75
N SER A 68 12.96 7.47 4.42
CA SER A 68 11.76 6.98 3.73
C SER A 68 12.13 5.95 2.66
N LYS A 69 11.20 5.03 2.39
CA LYS A 69 11.32 3.98 1.39
C LYS A 69 10.01 3.80 0.65
N ILE A 70 10.07 3.78 -0.68
CA ILE A 70 8.92 3.43 -1.53
C ILE A 70 9.02 1.95 -1.87
N VAL A 71 7.91 1.24 -1.72
CA VAL A 71 7.81 -0.19 -2.05
C VAL A 71 6.64 -0.40 -3.01
N LYS A 72 6.96 -1.03 -4.14
CA LYS A 72 5.96 -1.56 -5.08
C LYS A 72 5.52 -2.93 -4.63
N PHE A 73 4.21 -3.16 -4.59
CA PHE A 73 3.64 -4.44 -4.19
C PHE A 73 2.93 -5.20 -5.33
N LEU A 74 2.85 -4.60 -6.52
CA LEU A 74 2.48 -5.25 -7.77
C LEU A 74 3.37 -4.70 -8.90
N TYR A 75 3.69 -5.55 -9.89
CA TYR A 75 4.46 -5.20 -11.09
C TYR A 75 3.58 -5.31 -12.32
#